data_AF-A0A8J6QBY0-F1
#
_entry.id   AF-A0A8J6QBY0-F1
#
_cell.length_a   1.000
_cell.length_b   1.000
_cell.length_c   1.000
_cell.angle_alpha   90.00
_cell.angle_beta   90.00
_cell.angle_gamma   90.00
#
_symmetry.space_group_name_H-M   'P 1'
#
loop_
_entity.id
_entity.type
_entity.pdbx_description
1 polymer ?
#
loop_
_entity_poly.entity_id
_entity_poly.type
_entity_poly.pdbx_seq_one_letter_code
_entity_poly.pdbx_strand_id
1 'polypeptide(L)'
;MASPLRRQYRLATIKVFALALVAGSAASAQPLPCSKATLKGTYLYNESGVLNGKPYAESGREVYDGQGGIVLSYQGSDGSGGVEKATYNVSADCIGTATYPDGQKATSFISPDGSRFVYTITAAPGSQPTALSGSEVRVAP
;
A
#
# COMPACT_ATOMS: atom_id res chain seq x y z
N MET A 1 -64.49 -47.99 -46.92
CA MET A 1 -63.02 -47.81 -47.06
C MET A 1 -62.76 -46.45 -47.70
N ALA A 2 -62.38 -45.45 -46.89
CA ALA A 2 -61.74 -44.20 -47.35
C ALA A 2 -61.18 -43.49 -46.09
N SER A 3 -59.86 -43.30 -46.07
CA SER A 3 -59.06 -42.80 -44.94
C SER A 3 -59.25 -41.29 -44.70
N PRO A 4 -59.18 -40.78 -43.46
CA PRO A 4 -59.14 -39.34 -43.22
C PRO A 4 -57.73 -38.77 -43.39
N LEU A 5 -57.64 -37.63 -44.07
CA LEU A 5 -56.45 -36.81 -44.29
C LEU A 5 -55.88 -36.29 -42.95
N ARG A 6 -54.66 -36.70 -42.62
CA ARG A 6 -53.93 -36.25 -41.43
C ARG A 6 -53.09 -35.01 -41.78
N ARG A 7 -53.57 -33.85 -41.34
CA ARG A 7 -52.94 -32.53 -41.49
C ARG A 7 -51.56 -32.52 -40.81
N GLN A 8 -50.50 -32.36 -41.60
CA GLN A 8 -49.12 -32.31 -41.12
C GLN A 8 -48.84 -30.93 -40.50
N TYR A 9 -48.59 -30.87 -39.20
CA TYR A 9 -48.04 -29.70 -38.53
C TYR A 9 -46.57 -29.94 -38.23
N ARG A 10 -45.69 -29.29 -38.98
CA ARG A 10 -44.25 -29.22 -38.69
C ARG A 10 -44.04 -28.23 -37.55
N LEU A 11 -43.82 -28.73 -36.34
CA LEU A 11 -43.41 -27.91 -35.19
C LEU A 11 -41.92 -27.59 -35.33
N ALA A 12 -41.61 -26.31 -35.56
CA ALA A 12 -40.25 -25.78 -35.61
C ALA A 12 -39.66 -25.77 -34.19
N THR A 13 -38.50 -26.39 -34.01
CA THR A 13 -37.80 -26.49 -32.73
C THR A 13 -37.06 -25.19 -32.43
N ILE A 14 -37.56 -24.41 -31.48
CA ILE A 14 -36.88 -23.19 -31.00
C ILE A 14 -35.71 -23.63 -30.11
N LYS A 15 -34.46 -23.37 -30.56
CA LYS A 15 -33.27 -23.57 -29.73
C LYS A 15 -33.10 -22.37 -28.81
N VAL A 16 -33.43 -22.56 -27.54
CA VAL A 16 -33.14 -21.58 -26.47
C VAL A 16 -31.64 -21.63 -26.18
N PHE A 17 -30.93 -20.55 -26.52
CA PHE A 17 -29.56 -20.33 -26.07
C PHE A 17 -29.60 -19.83 -24.62
N ALA A 18 -29.17 -20.67 -23.68
CA ALA A 18 -28.98 -20.27 -22.29
C ALA A 18 -27.80 -19.31 -22.19
N LEU A 19 -28.05 -18.06 -21.79
CA LEU A 19 -27.02 -17.07 -21.50
C LEU A 19 -26.39 -17.43 -20.14
N ALA A 20 -25.19 -18.00 -20.15
CA ALA A 20 -24.44 -18.28 -18.92
C ALA A 20 -24.02 -16.96 -18.27
N LEU A 21 -24.54 -16.66 -17.08
CA LEU A 21 -24.03 -15.56 -16.26
C LEU A 21 -22.60 -15.91 -15.84
N VAL A 22 -21.62 -15.18 -16.40
CA VAL A 22 -20.24 -15.22 -15.90
C VAL A 22 -20.25 -14.47 -14.57
N ALA A 23 -20.31 -15.20 -13.47
CA ALA A 23 -20.05 -14.66 -12.15
C ALA A 23 -18.60 -14.17 -12.14
N GLY A 24 -18.41 -12.84 -12.18
CA GLY A 24 -17.09 -12.23 -12.06
C GLY A 24 -16.46 -12.69 -10.75
N SER A 25 -15.38 -13.46 -10.84
CA SER A 25 -14.58 -13.82 -9.68
C SER A 25 -13.98 -12.52 -9.13
N ALA A 26 -14.49 -12.04 -8.00
CA ALA A 26 -13.75 -11.07 -7.22
C ALA A 26 -12.42 -11.77 -6.87
N ALA A 27 -11.33 -11.33 -7.49
CA ALA A 27 -10.00 -11.81 -7.13
C ALA A 27 -9.79 -11.45 -5.67
N SER A 28 -9.95 -12.45 -4.79
CA SER A 28 -9.47 -12.36 -3.42
C SER A 28 -7.97 -12.06 -3.54
N ALA A 29 -7.58 -10.84 -3.19
CA ALA A 29 -6.18 -10.51 -3.01
C ALA A 29 -5.66 -11.48 -1.95
N GLN A 30 -4.82 -12.44 -2.35
CA GLN A 30 -4.15 -13.32 -1.40
C GLN A 30 -3.38 -12.41 -0.43
N PRO A 31 -3.49 -12.62 0.89
CA PRO A 31 -2.72 -11.84 1.85
C PRO A 31 -1.25 -11.92 1.45
N LEU A 32 -0.62 -10.77 1.29
CA LEU A 32 0.81 -10.73 1.06
C LEU A 32 1.48 -11.27 2.34
N PRO A 33 2.62 -11.97 2.28
CA PRO A 33 3.25 -12.52 3.48
C PRO A 33 4.14 -11.48 4.18
N CYS A 34 3.66 -10.23 4.33
CA CYS A 34 4.46 -9.18 4.92
C CYS A 34 4.54 -9.28 6.46
N SER A 35 5.65 -8.81 7.00
CA SER A 35 5.92 -8.73 8.44
C SER A 35 7.01 -7.70 8.70
N LYS A 36 7.40 -7.48 9.96
CA LYS A 36 8.54 -6.61 10.26
C LYS A 36 9.82 -7.01 9.52
N ALA A 37 10.02 -8.31 9.30
CA ALA A 37 11.16 -8.85 8.57
C ALA A 37 11.17 -8.45 7.08
N THR A 38 10.03 -8.02 6.53
CA THR A 38 9.95 -7.45 5.17
C THR A 38 10.85 -6.23 5.04
N LEU A 39 10.91 -5.37 6.07
CA LEU A 39 11.80 -4.21 6.08
C LEU A 39 13.06 -4.52 6.87
N LYS A 40 14.17 -4.73 6.18
CA LYS A 40 15.49 -4.93 6.78
C LYS A 40 16.59 -4.36 5.90
N GLY A 41 17.53 -3.62 6.48
CA GLY A 41 18.63 -3.00 5.76
C GLY A 41 18.45 -1.51 5.62
N THR A 42 19.21 -0.93 4.69
CA THR A 42 19.37 0.51 4.55
C THR A 42 18.54 1.04 3.39
N TYR A 43 17.78 2.11 3.63
CA TYR A 43 16.90 2.77 2.67
C TYR A 43 17.28 4.23 2.52
N LEU A 44 17.26 4.72 1.29
CA LEU A 44 17.24 6.16 1.05
C LEU A 44 15.80 6.61 0.90
N TYR A 45 15.51 7.80 1.43
CA TYR A 45 14.18 8.38 1.34
C TYR A 45 14.23 9.86 0.99
N ASN A 46 13.08 10.32 0.51
CA ASN A 46 12.77 11.72 0.36
C ASN A 46 11.29 11.94 0.67
N GLU A 47 10.96 13.14 1.15
CA GLU A 47 9.60 13.59 1.35
C GLU A 47 9.45 15.08 1.16
N SER A 48 8.20 15.50 0.96
CA SER A 48 7.83 16.90 0.91
C SER A 48 6.37 17.11 1.29
N GLY A 49 6.03 18.35 1.59
CA GLY A 49 4.65 18.75 1.86
C GLY A 49 4.60 19.95 2.79
N VAL A 50 3.76 19.85 3.81
CA VAL A 50 3.57 20.88 4.82
C VAL A 50 3.96 20.32 6.20
N LEU A 51 4.87 20.99 6.89
CA LEU A 51 5.23 20.73 8.27
C LEU A 51 4.92 21.96 9.11
N ASN A 52 4.10 21.82 10.16
CA ASN A 52 3.71 22.91 11.04
C ASN A 52 3.20 24.16 10.29
N GLY A 53 2.39 23.94 9.24
CA GLY A 53 1.82 25.00 8.40
C GLY A 53 2.78 25.65 7.40
N LYS A 54 4.02 25.15 7.24
CA LYS A 54 5.01 25.69 6.29
C LYS A 54 5.42 24.66 5.24
N PRO A 55 5.75 25.07 4.00
CA PRO A 55 6.37 24.18 3.02
C PRO A 55 7.63 23.53 3.60
N TYR A 56 7.76 22.23 3.40
CA TYR A 56 8.87 21.44 3.94
C TYR A 56 9.30 20.38 2.92
N ALA A 57 10.59 20.08 2.91
CA ALA A 57 11.18 18.96 2.21
C ALA A 57 12.30 18.37 3.06
N GLU A 58 12.44 17.05 2.99
CA GLU A 58 13.47 16.32 3.72
C GLU A 58 13.99 15.17 2.87
N SER A 59 15.25 14.80 3.09
CA SER A 59 15.80 13.56 2.57
C SER A 59 16.77 12.98 3.57
N GLY A 60 17.00 11.68 3.46
CA GLY A 60 17.85 11.00 4.41
C GLY A 60 18.02 9.52 4.11
N ARG A 61 18.39 8.81 5.17
CA ARG A 61 18.61 7.38 5.16
C ARG A 61 18.04 6.76 6.43
N GLU A 62 17.32 5.67 6.28
CA GLU A 62 16.79 4.87 7.38
C GLU A 62 17.40 3.46 7.37
N VAL A 63 17.74 2.94 8.54
CA VAL A 63 18.19 1.55 8.73
C VAL A 63 17.13 0.81 9.51
N TYR A 64 16.49 -0.16 8.85
CA TYR A 64 15.48 -1.04 9.41
C TYR A 64 16.13 -2.33 9.92
N ASP A 65 15.82 -2.73 11.16
CA ASP A 65 16.42 -3.90 11.80
C ASP A 65 15.73 -5.24 11.50
N GLY A 66 14.55 -5.23 10.87
CA GLY A 66 13.72 -6.41 10.65
C GLY A 66 12.88 -6.85 11.86
N GLN A 67 12.95 -6.11 12.97
CA GLN A 67 12.37 -6.44 14.27
C GLN A 67 11.46 -5.33 14.84
N GLY A 68 11.46 -4.16 14.22
CA GLY A 68 10.59 -3.03 14.55
C GLY A 68 11.33 -1.75 14.94
N GLY A 69 12.66 -1.72 14.83
CA GLY A 69 13.49 -0.54 15.06
C GLY A 69 13.96 0.12 13.76
N ILE A 70 14.02 1.45 13.80
CA ILE A 70 14.61 2.31 12.76
C ILE A 70 15.72 3.15 13.40
N VAL A 71 16.83 3.30 12.68
CA VAL A 71 17.78 4.40 12.90
C VAL A 71 17.77 5.29 11.66
N LEU A 72 17.33 6.54 11.80
CA LEU A 72 17.27 7.49 10.69
C LEU A 72 18.39 8.53 10.78
N SER A 73 18.81 9.05 9.63
CA SER A 73 19.69 10.21 9.49
C SER A 73 19.14 11.13 8.42
N TYR A 74 18.89 12.39 8.73
CA TYR A 74 18.07 13.27 7.88
C TYR A 74 18.61 14.70 7.78
N GLN A 75 18.15 15.39 6.74
CA GLN A 75 18.34 16.82 6.54
C GLN A 75 17.06 17.44 5.97
N GLY A 76 16.48 18.39 6.70
CA GLY A 76 15.30 19.16 6.34
C GLY A 76 15.63 20.50 5.66
N SER A 77 14.66 21.00 4.89
CA SER A 77 14.75 22.29 4.18
C SER A 77 14.77 23.52 5.09
N ASP A 78 14.40 23.35 6.36
CA ASP A 78 14.45 24.38 7.40
C ASP A 78 15.82 24.44 8.12
N GLY A 79 16.77 23.59 7.69
CA GLY A 79 18.10 23.47 8.29
C GLY A 79 18.16 22.49 9.46
N SER A 80 17.05 21.86 9.84
CA SER A 80 17.06 20.74 10.79
C SER A 80 17.75 19.52 10.21
N GLY A 81 18.32 18.69 11.07
CA GLY A 81 19.00 17.46 10.69
C GLY A 81 19.60 16.77 11.89
N GLY A 82 19.83 15.47 11.78
CA GLY A 82 20.32 14.69 12.90
C GLY A 82 20.23 13.20 12.69
N VAL A 83 20.39 12.46 13.79
CA VAL A 83 20.24 11.02 13.86
C VAL A 83 19.25 10.69 14.97
N GLU A 84 18.24 9.90 14.65
CA GLU A 84 17.15 9.58 15.57
C GLU A 84 16.83 8.09 15.53
N LYS A 85 16.10 7.62 16.55
CA LYS A 85 15.61 6.24 16.65
C LYS A 85 14.09 6.25 16.64
N ALA A 86 13.52 5.51 15.71
CA ALA A 86 12.07 5.36 15.56
C ALA A 86 11.69 3.88 15.68
N THR A 87 10.38 3.62 15.66
CA THR A 87 9.84 2.26 15.65
C THR A 87 8.86 2.07 14.52
N TYR A 88 8.72 0.83 14.06
CA TYR A 88 7.76 0.48 13.02
C TYR A 88 7.08 -0.87 13.26
N ASN A 89 5.96 -1.05 12.56
CA ASN A 89 5.28 -2.32 12.41
C ASN A 89 4.85 -2.49 10.95
N VAL A 90 4.68 -3.75 10.52
CA VAL A 90 4.19 -4.10 9.18
C VAL A 90 3.13 -5.18 9.34
N SER A 91 1.94 -4.95 8.79
CA SER A 91 0.86 -5.93 8.75
C SER A 91 1.11 -6.99 7.68
N ALA A 92 0.33 -8.09 7.71
CA ALA A 92 0.33 -9.07 6.64
C ALA A 92 0.03 -8.43 5.27
N ASP A 93 -0.88 -7.46 5.21
CA ASP A 93 -1.25 -6.79 3.97
C ASP A 93 -0.22 -5.74 3.47
N CYS A 94 1.02 -5.80 3.96
CA CYS A 94 2.12 -4.89 3.65
C CYS A 94 1.79 -3.41 3.94
N ILE A 95 0.96 -3.17 4.95
CA ILE A 95 0.71 -1.84 5.47
C ILE A 95 1.67 -1.59 6.63
N GLY A 96 2.52 -0.58 6.45
CA GLY A 96 3.48 -0.13 7.45
C GLY A 96 2.92 0.99 8.32
N THR A 97 3.37 1.03 9.57
CA THR A 97 3.22 2.21 10.43
C THR A 97 4.57 2.51 11.07
N ALA A 98 5.03 3.75 11.01
CA ALA A 98 6.21 4.21 11.74
C ALA A 98 5.80 5.26 12.81
N THR A 99 6.53 5.31 13.92
CA THR A 99 6.38 6.34 14.96
C THR A 99 7.74 6.94 15.27
N TYR A 100 7.85 8.25 15.04
CA TYR A 100 9.06 9.04 15.23
C TYR A 100 9.09 9.70 16.62
N PRO A 101 10.28 10.10 17.14
CA PRO A 101 10.43 10.68 18.47
C PRO A 101 9.61 11.95 18.72
N ASP A 102 9.40 12.74 17.68
CA ASP A 102 8.59 13.95 17.72
C ASP A 102 7.07 13.66 17.74
N GLY A 103 6.68 12.39 17.74
CA GLY A 103 5.30 11.90 17.78
C GLY A 103 4.63 11.80 16.41
N GLN A 104 5.32 12.15 15.32
CA GLN A 104 4.81 11.94 13.97
C GLN A 104 4.60 10.45 13.70
N LYS A 105 3.54 10.14 12.94
CA LYS A 105 3.23 8.78 12.52
C LYS A 105 3.06 8.70 11.01
N ALA A 106 3.84 7.82 10.41
CA ALA A 106 3.70 7.48 9.00
C ALA A 106 2.79 6.27 8.81
N THR A 107 2.03 6.26 7.71
CA THR A 107 1.39 5.07 7.15
C THR A 107 1.98 4.78 5.79
N SER A 108 2.35 3.53 5.53
CA SER A 108 3.12 3.14 4.34
C SER A 108 2.48 1.98 3.59
N PHE A 109 2.65 1.95 2.28
CA PHE A 109 2.32 0.81 1.41
C PHE A 109 3.60 0.19 0.89
N ILE A 110 3.90 -1.02 1.35
CA ILE A 110 5.19 -1.67 1.18
C ILE A 110 5.14 -2.71 0.06
N SER A 111 6.18 -2.75 -0.79
CA SER A 111 6.30 -3.83 -1.76
C SER A 111 6.50 -5.17 -1.04
N PRO A 112 5.95 -6.29 -1.52
CA PRO A 112 6.06 -7.59 -0.82
C PRO A 112 7.50 -8.05 -0.56
N ASP A 113 8.44 -7.66 -1.42
CA ASP A 113 9.88 -7.91 -1.29
C ASP A 113 10.59 -6.90 -0.36
N GLY A 114 9.87 -5.87 0.10
CA GLY A 114 10.36 -4.75 0.89
C GLY A 114 11.39 -3.87 0.19
N SER A 115 11.59 -3.99 -1.13
CA SER A 115 12.61 -3.19 -1.83
C SER A 115 12.28 -1.71 -1.88
N ARG A 116 10.99 -1.34 -1.78
CA ARG A 116 10.52 0.04 -1.83
C ARG A 116 9.17 0.21 -1.17
N PHE A 117 8.85 1.43 -0.77
CA PHE A 117 7.51 1.78 -0.31
C PHE A 117 7.24 3.27 -0.47
N VAL A 118 5.96 3.62 -0.39
CA VAL A 118 5.49 5.01 -0.30
C VAL A 118 4.82 5.22 1.03
N TYR A 119 4.86 6.43 1.56
CA TYR A 119 4.28 6.73 2.85
C TYR A 119 3.67 8.14 2.92
N THR A 120 2.81 8.33 3.90
CA THR A 120 2.24 9.62 4.27
C THR A 120 2.32 9.83 5.78
N ILE A 121 2.54 11.08 6.19
CA ILE A 121 2.45 11.53 7.58
C ILE A 121 1.35 12.58 7.63
N THR A 122 0.25 12.23 8.29
CA THR A 122 -0.89 13.15 8.54
C THR A 122 -1.24 13.25 10.02
N ALA A 123 -0.59 12.45 10.86
CA ALA A 123 -0.76 12.46 12.31
C ALA A 123 0.54 12.99 12.93
N ALA A 124 0.49 14.23 13.44
CA ALA A 124 1.58 14.89 14.14
C ALA A 124 1.04 15.59 15.41
N PRO A 125 1.84 15.72 16.48
CA PRO A 125 1.46 16.52 17.63
C PRO A 125 1.35 18.02 17.30
N GLY A 126 0.54 18.73 18.08
CA GLY A 126 0.33 20.17 17.92
C GLY A 126 -0.96 20.52 17.19
N SER A 127 -1.18 21.82 16.99
CA SER A 127 -2.40 22.37 16.37
C SER A 127 -2.21 22.82 14.92
N GLN A 128 -0.96 22.85 14.44
CA GLN A 128 -0.65 23.27 13.08
C GLN A 128 -0.76 22.09 12.11
N PRO A 129 -1.15 22.33 10.85
CA PRO A 129 -1.24 21.27 9.86
C PRO A 129 0.12 20.63 9.56
N THR A 130 0.15 19.29 9.55
CA THR A 130 1.26 18.48 9.03
C THR A 130 0.70 17.46 8.05
N ALA A 131 1.23 17.48 6.83
CA ALA A 131 0.90 16.59 5.74
C ALA A 131 2.15 16.42 4.87
N LEU A 132 2.86 15.31 5.07
CA LEU A 132 4.05 14.96 4.31
C LEU A 132 3.79 13.68 3.53
N SER A 133 4.43 13.55 2.37
CA SER A 133 4.45 12.31 1.61
C SER A 133 5.82 12.07 1.01
N GLY A 134 6.18 10.80 0.92
CA GLY A 134 7.51 10.41 0.50
C GLY A 134 7.56 8.98 -0.02
N SER A 135 8.78 8.57 -0.33
CA SER A 135 9.09 7.22 -0.78
C SER A 135 10.45 6.79 -0.27
N GLU A 136 10.59 5.48 -0.10
CA GLU A 136 11.83 4.85 0.30
C GLU A 136 12.24 3.76 -0.68
N VAL A 137 13.56 3.61 -0.87
CA VAL A 137 14.15 2.55 -1.69
C VAL A 137 15.32 1.92 -0.95
N ARG A 138 15.32 0.58 -0.85
CA ARG A 138 16.41 -0.17 -0.23
C ARG A 138 17.66 -0.09 -1.11
N VAL A 139 18.78 0.31 -0.51
CA VAL A 139 20.08 0.45 -1.17
C VAL A 139 21.15 -0.48 -0.61
N ALA A 140 20.93 -1.06 0.57
CA ALA A 140 21.80 -2.10 1.14
C ALA A 140 21.01 -3.09 2.03
N PRO A 141 21.47 -4.35 2.16
CA PRO A 141 20.87 -5.35 3.05
C PRO A 141 20.94 -5.03 4.55
#